data_AF-Q0FRD6-F1
#
_entry.id   AF-Q0FRD6-F1
#
_cell.length_a   1.000
_cell.length_b   1.000
_cell.length_c   1.000
_cell.angle_alpha   90.00
_cell.angle_beta   90.00
_cell.angle_gamma   90.00
#
_symmetry.space_group_name_H-M   'P 1'
#
loop_
_entity.id
_entity.type
_entity.pdbx_description
1 polymer ?
#
loop_
_entity_poly.entity_id
_entity_poly.type
_entity_poly.pdbx_seq_one_letter_code
_entity_poly.pdbx_strand_id
1 'polypeptide(L)'
;MRDYQPDDGQGGGDGIVLARIGDACWLLEGEAYLDAMLTTTDSYPTPVRCIPLASMEALGALLPEGIETGALWAIHPAIVARLERDGQIVVTPLPDEG
;
A
#
# COMPACT_ATOMS: atom_id res chain seq x y z
N MET A 1 -28.80 23.81 7.56
CA MET A 1 -28.54 22.46 7.00
C MET A 1 -27.07 22.20 7.27
N ARG A 2 -26.74 21.10 7.95
CA ARG A 2 -25.47 20.86 8.65
C ARG A 2 -24.26 21.02 7.71
N ASP A 3 -23.34 21.92 8.05
CA ASP A 3 -21.98 21.94 7.52
C ASP A 3 -21.34 20.58 7.78
N TYR A 4 -21.04 19.84 6.72
CA TYR A 4 -20.25 18.60 6.80
C TYR A 4 -18.78 19.01 6.72
N GLN A 5 -18.17 19.26 7.87
CA GLN A 5 -16.72 19.22 8.04
C GLN A 5 -16.39 17.98 8.87
N PRO A 6 -15.77 16.95 8.28
CA PRO A 6 -14.94 16.03 9.04
C PRO A 6 -13.57 16.71 9.22
N ASP A 7 -13.36 17.35 10.36
CA ASP A 7 -12.04 17.71 10.87
C ASP A 7 -11.75 16.77 12.05
N ASP A 8 -10.68 15.98 11.93
CA ASP A 8 -9.60 15.80 12.93
C ASP A 8 -8.93 14.41 12.82
N GLY A 9 -7.67 14.42 12.38
CA GLY A 9 -6.64 13.71 13.16
C GLY A 9 -6.05 12.40 12.65
N GLN A 10 -5.35 12.40 11.50
CA GLN A 10 -4.00 11.82 11.43
C GLN A 10 -3.28 12.37 10.18
N GLY A 11 -2.29 13.22 10.38
CA GLY A 11 -1.51 13.76 9.26
C GLY A 11 -0.71 12.67 8.54
N GLY A 12 -0.83 12.63 7.21
CA GLY A 12 0.22 12.12 6.32
C GLY A 12 0.04 10.70 5.80
N GLY A 13 -0.86 10.47 4.83
CA GLY A 13 -0.97 9.17 4.18
C GLY A 13 -1.93 9.08 3.00
N ASP A 14 -2.10 10.12 2.19
CA ASP A 14 -2.88 9.99 0.94
C ASP A 14 -2.01 9.29 -0.12
N GLY A 15 -1.78 7.99 0.07
CA GLY A 15 -0.84 7.21 -0.73
C GLY A 15 -1.12 5.72 -0.61
N ILE A 16 -0.88 4.99 -1.70
CA ILE A 16 -0.96 3.53 -1.69
C ILE A 16 0.36 2.99 -1.13
N VAL A 17 0.29 2.08 -0.16
CA VAL A 17 1.45 1.38 0.39
C VAL A 17 1.31 -0.11 0.12
N LEU A 18 2.31 -0.66 -0.55
CA LEU A 18 2.44 -2.07 -0.88
C LEU A 18 3.60 -2.68 -0.10
N ALA A 19 3.44 -3.90 0.37
CA ALA A 19 4.51 -4.75 0.85
C ALA A 19 4.88 -5.77 -0.22
N ARG A 20 6.17 -5.93 -0.52
CA ARG A 20 6.68 -6.93 -1.45
C ARG A 20 7.50 -7.97 -0.72
N ILE A 21 7.13 -9.24 -0.80
CA ILE A 21 7.93 -10.37 -0.30
C ILE A 21 8.23 -11.29 -1.48
N GLY A 22 9.47 -11.22 -1.98
CA GLY A 22 9.88 -11.92 -3.20
C GLY A 22 9.12 -11.44 -4.44
N ASP A 23 8.30 -12.32 -5.03
CA ASP A 23 7.45 -12.02 -6.19
C ASP A 23 6.02 -11.60 -5.80
N ALA A 24 5.62 -11.88 -4.56
CA ALA A 24 4.28 -11.58 -4.08
C ALA A 24 4.22 -10.17 -3.49
N CYS A 25 3.09 -9.49 -3.72
CA CYS A 25 2.83 -8.15 -3.22
C CYS A 25 1.50 -8.12 -2.46
N TRP A 26 1.44 -7.37 -1.37
CA TRP A 26 0.26 -7.17 -0.54
C TRP A 26 0.00 -5.68 -0.36
N LEU A 27 -1.27 -5.31 -0.30
CA LEU A 27 -1.67 -3.96 0.02
C LEU A 27 -1.66 -3.77 1.54
N LEU A 28 -0.90 -2.80 2.01
CA LEU A 28 -0.88 -2.37 3.40
C LEU A 28 -1.88 -1.24 3.63
N GLU A 29 -1.86 -0.24 2.75
CA GLU A 29 -2.71 0.94 2.83
C GLU A 29 -3.16 1.40 1.45
N GLY A 30 -4.31 2.06 1.40
CA GLY A 30 -4.90 2.54 0.14
C GLY A 30 -5.90 1.56 -0.48
N GLU A 31 -6.56 0.72 0.31
CA GLU A 31 -7.68 -0.16 -0.13
C GLU A 31 -8.76 0.61 -0.90
N ALA A 32 -9.04 1.85 -0.51
CA ALA A 32 -9.97 2.74 -1.22
C ALA A 32 -9.56 3.02 -2.67
N TYR A 33 -8.25 2.99 -2.96
CA TYR A 33 -7.68 3.23 -4.27
C TYR A 33 -7.29 1.93 -5.00
N LEU A 34 -7.50 0.77 -4.38
CA LEU A 34 -7.19 -0.53 -4.98
C LEU A 34 -7.99 -0.76 -6.26
N ASP A 35 -9.30 -0.48 -6.25
CA ASP A 35 -10.15 -0.61 -7.43
C ASP A 35 -9.68 0.31 -8.57
N ALA A 36 -9.32 1.55 -8.25
CA ALA A 36 -8.75 2.52 -9.20
C ALA A 36 -7.45 1.99 -9.84
N MET A 37 -6.56 1.43 -9.02
CA MET A 37 -5.30 0.83 -9.47
C MET A 37 -5.52 -0.40 -10.35
N LEU A 38 -6.53 -1.22 -10.05
CA LEU A 38 -6.87 -2.43 -10.80
C LEU A 38 -7.54 -2.12 -12.13
N THR A 39 -8.49 -1.18 -12.14
CA THR A 39 -9.27 -0.82 -13.32
C THR A 39 -8.54 0.16 -14.22
N THR A 40 -7.52 0.87 -13.70
CA THR A 40 -6.81 1.98 -14.37
C THR A 40 -7.73 3.00 -15.02
N THR A 41 -8.93 3.14 -14.47
CA THR A 41 -9.97 4.07 -14.93
C THR A 41 -10.00 5.32 -14.06
N ASP A 42 -9.62 5.19 -12.79
CA ASP A 42 -9.74 6.25 -11.79
C ASP A 42 -8.37 6.76 -11.33
N SER A 43 -8.34 7.96 -10.75
CA SER A 43 -7.11 8.61 -10.31
C SER A 43 -6.76 8.12 -8.91
N TYR A 44 -5.59 7.50 -8.78
CA TYR A 44 -5.03 7.08 -7.48
C TYR A 44 -3.82 7.94 -7.11
N PRO A 45 -3.52 8.08 -5.80
CA PRO A 45 -2.37 8.85 -5.37
C PRO A 45 -1.07 8.16 -5.81
N THR A 46 -0.26 8.90 -6.57
CA THR A 46 1.07 8.48 -7.04
C THR A 46 2.16 9.40 -6.47
N PRO A 47 3.35 8.88 -6.14
CA PRO A 47 3.78 7.50 -6.36
C PRO A 47 3.29 6.52 -5.29
N VAL A 48 3.01 5.29 -5.72
CA VAL A 48 2.73 4.13 -4.86
C VAL A 48 4.01 3.75 -4.11
N ARG A 49 3.96 3.61 -2.79
CA ARG A 49 5.12 3.17 -2.01
C ARG A 49 5.17 1.66 -1.97
N CYS A 50 6.34 1.09 -2.21
CA CYS A 50 6.57 -0.34 -2.15
C CYS A 50 7.65 -0.63 -1.10
N ILE A 51 7.29 -1.39 -0.07
CA ILE A 51 8.18 -1.76 1.02
C ILE A 51 8.63 -3.20 0.77
N PRO A 52 9.91 -3.42 0.38
CA PRO A 52 10.45 -4.76 0.27
C PRO A 52 10.63 -5.33 1.68
N LEU A 53 10.07 -6.52 1.91
CA LEU A 53 10.12 -7.24 3.16
C LEU A 53 10.84 -8.57 2.99
N ALA A 54 11.56 -8.99 4.02
CA ALA A 54 12.32 -10.23 4.01
C ALA A 54 11.42 -11.47 4.08
N SER A 55 10.29 -11.41 4.79
CA SER A 55 9.39 -12.55 5.05
C SER A 55 8.00 -12.08 5.52
N MET A 56 7.01 -12.99 5.53
CA MET A 56 5.67 -12.69 6.06
C MET A 56 5.68 -12.29 7.54
N GLU A 57 6.67 -12.72 8.33
CA GLU A 57 6.83 -12.30 9.72
C GLU A 57 7.08 -10.78 9.83
N ALA A 58 7.92 -10.24 8.95
CA ALA A 58 8.17 -8.80 8.88
C ALA A 58 6.92 -8.03 8.43
N LEU A 59 6.09 -8.64 7.58
CA LEU A 59 4.79 -8.09 7.19
C LEU A 59 3.84 -8.03 8.37
N GLY A 60 3.72 -9.12 9.13
CA GLY A 60 2.91 -9.14 10.34
C GLY A 60 3.35 -8.12 11.38
N ALA A 61 4.66 -7.83 11.47
CA ALA A 61 5.19 -6.81 12.37
C ALA A 61 4.81 -5.36 11.96
N LEU A 62 4.50 -5.12 10.68
CA LEU A 62 3.99 -3.82 10.22
C LEU A 62 2.48 -3.66 10.44
N LEU A 63 1.76 -4.76 10.62
CA LEU A 63 0.32 -4.74 10.78
C LEU A 63 -0.05 -4.36 12.22
N PRO A 64 -1.15 -3.61 12.41
CA PRO A 64 -1.65 -3.32 13.74
C PRO A 64 -2.11 -4.61 14.45
N GLU A 65 -2.08 -4.57 15.77
CA GLU A 65 -2.40 -5.71 16.62
C GLU A 65 -3.82 -6.24 16.32
N GLY A 66 -3.91 -7.51 15.91
CA GLY A 66 -5.17 -8.18 15.55
C GLY A 66 -5.48 -8.26 14.06
N ILE A 67 -4.65 -7.69 13.17
CA ILE A 67 -4.76 -7.90 11.71
C ILE A 67 -3.83 -9.02 11.28
N GLU A 68 -4.40 -10.04 10.64
CA GLU A 68 -3.64 -11.15 10.07
C GLU A 68 -3.15 -10.81 8.65
N THR A 69 -1.97 -11.29 8.27
CA THR A 69 -1.43 -11.13 6.91
C THR A 69 -2.35 -11.72 5.84
N GLY A 70 -3.15 -12.72 6.18
CA GLY A 70 -4.15 -13.33 5.31
C GLY A 70 -5.38 -12.45 5.07
N ALA A 71 -5.59 -11.40 5.87
CA ALA A 71 -6.65 -10.42 5.65
C ALA A 71 -6.25 -9.33 4.63
N LEU A 72 -4.97 -9.27 4.22
CA LEU A 72 -4.47 -8.30 3.27
C LEU A 72 -4.82 -8.67 1.83
N TRP A 73 -5.04 -7.65 1.01
CA TRP A 73 -5.25 -7.84 -0.43
C TRP A 73 -3.95 -8.20 -1.11
N ALA A 74 -3.89 -9.42 -1.65
CA ALA A 74 -2.80 -9.83 -2.53
C ALA A 74 -2.92 -9.12 -3.88
N ILE A 75 -1.87 -8.38 -4.25
CA ILE A 75 -1.77 -7.67 -5.52
C ILE A 75 -1.04 -8.54 -6.53
N HIS A 76 -1.64 -8.69 -7.71
CA HIS A 76 -1.05 -9.47 -8.79
C HIS A 76 0.28 -8.83 -9.24
N PRO A 77 1.38 -9.61 -9.39
CA PRO A 77 2.71 -9.07 -9.73
C PRO A 77 2.71 -8.31 -11.07
N ALA A 78 1.82 -8.66 -12.00
CA ALA A 78 1.65 -7.94 -13.27
C ALA A 78 1.22 -6.47 -13.08
N ILE A 79 0.45 -6.14 -12.04
CA ILE A 79 0.04 -4.77 -11.73
C ILE A 79 1.24 -3.99 -11.21
N VAL A 80 2.00 -4.59 -10.30
CA VAL A 80 3.22 -3.99 -9.75
C VAL A 80 4.25 -3.77 -10.85
N ALA A 81 4.48 -4.76 -11.71
CA ALA A 81 5.36 -4.62 -12.87
C ALA A 81 4.91 -3.50 -13.82
N ARG A 82 3.60 -3.29 -13.99
CA ARG A 82 3.07 -2.15 -14.77
C ARG A 82 3.41 -0.82 -14.09
N LEU A 83 3.18 -0.70 -12.78
CA LEU A 83 3.50 0.52 -12.02
C LEU A 83 5.01 0.81 -12.01
N GLU A 84 5.85 -0.24 -11.91
CA GLU A 84 7.32 -0.14 -12.04
C GLU A 84 7.72 0.37 -13.42
N ARG A 85 7.08 -0.13 -14.48
CA ARG A 85 7.35 0.31 -15.86
C ARG A 85 6.92 1.74 -16.12
N ASP A 86 5.85 2.20 -15.49
CA ASP A 86 5.33 3.57 -15.62
C ASP A 86 6.07 4.57 -14.70
N GLY A 87 6.93 4.08 -13.80
CA GLY A 87 7.62 4.92 -12.80
C GLY A 87 6.68 5.46 -11.73
N GLN A 88 5.51 4.85 -11.56
CA GLN A 88 4.48 5.25 -10.59
C GLN A 88 4.66 4.61 -9.21
N ILE A 89 5.68 3.78 -9.03
CA ILE A 89 5.99 3.10 -7.78
C ILE A 89 7.40 3.45 -7.31
N VAL A 90 7.54 3.69 -6.00
CA VAL A 90 8.80 4.01 -5.35
C VAL A 90 9.07 2.94 -4.30
N VAL A 91 10.16 2.20 -4.51
CA VAL A 91 10.62 1.20 -3.55
C VAL A 91 11.32 1.93 -2.40
N THR A 92 10.72 1.87 -1.21
CA THR A 92 11.26 2.48 0.02
C THR A 92 11.52 1.36 1.02
N PRO A 93 12.79 0.98 1.27
CA PRO A 93 13.09 0.05 2.35
C PRO A 93 12.68 0.69 3.68
N LEU A 94 12.21 -0.14 4.62
CA LEU A 94 12.05 0.31 6.01
C LEU A 94 13.41 0.83 6.49
N PRO A 95 13.46 1.95 7.24
CA PRO A 95 14.68 2.33 7.93
C PRO A 95 15.10 1.15 8.80
N ASP A 96 16.34 0.69 8.61
CA ASP A 96 16.99 -0.28 9.48
C ASP A 96 17.19 0.42 10.83
N GLU A 97 16.17 0.33 11.70
CA GLU A 97 16.30 0.77 13.09
C GLU A 97 17.25 -0.24 13.76
N GLY A 98 18.54 0.09 13.70
CA GLY A 98 19.66 -0.75 14.16
C GLY A 98 19.79 -0.89 15.67
#